data_AF-A0A4R4KS76-F1
#
_entry.id   AF-A0A4R4KS76-F1
#
_cell.length_a   1.000
_cell.length_b   1.000
_cell.length_c   1.000
_cell.angle_alpha   90.00
_cell.angle_beta   90.00
_cell.angle_gamma   90.00
#
_symmetry.space_group_name_H-M   'P 1'
#
loop_
_entity.id
_entity.type
_entity.pdbx_description
1 polymer ?
#
loop_
_entity_poly.entity_id
_entity_poly.type
_entity_poly.pdbx_seq_one_letter_code
_entity_poly.pdbx_strand_id
1 'polypeptide(L)'
;MTPPRRTPDPTGPRRGRADGPSGSRPRGHRPGPTPTERHLPAAADLDRPRSGARGQDVRPTREELAAAADRTVPDVIAPGLGVLFVGINPGLWSAATGWHFARPGNRFWPALHRGGFTPRQLHPSEQGLLPGLGLGITNMVARASARADELTVDELVAGAEILTGKVARYRPAWVAVVGVTAYRIGFARPKAGFGPQPEPLAGSRLWVLPNPSGLNAHFTPETLGTAFGELRAAVAAD
;
A
#
# COMPACT_ATOMS: atom_id res chain seq x y z
N MET A 1 9.76 73.73 -24.82
CA MET A 1 8.84 74.62 -24.07
C MET A 1 8.52 73.99 -22.72
N THR A 2 9.20 74.45 -21.68
CA THR A 2 8.84 74.38 -20.24
C THR A 2 8.21 75.76 -19.89
N PRO A 3 7.59 76.07 -18.71
CA PRO A 3 7.28 75.33 -17.47
C PRO A 3 5.82 75.67 -16.96
N PRO A 4 5.39 75.64 -15.67
CA PRO A 4 6.07 75.25 -14.42
C PRO A 4 5.31 74.40 -13.37
N ARG A 5 6.12 73.85 -12.45
CA ARG A 5 5.79 73.38 -11.10
C ARG A 5 5.40 74.54 -10.16
N ARG A 6 4.56 74.28 -9.15
CA ARG A 6 4.61 74.94 -7.83
C ARG A 6 4.11 74.04 -6.68
N THR A 7 4.97 73.86 -5.69
CA THR A 7 4.71 73.73 -4.24
C THR A 7 5.37 74.97 -3.57
N PRO A 8 5.07 75.43 -2.32
CA PRO A 8 5.02 74.65 -1.07
C PRO A 8 4.02 75.11 0.05
N ASP A 9 4.07 74.34 1.16
CA ASP A 9 3.67 74.45 2.60
C ASP A 9 3.67 75.88 3.24
N PRO A 10 3.34 76.15 4.55
CA PRO A 10 3.01 75.28 5.71
C PRO A 10 1.90 75.81 6.67
N THR A 11 1.54 75.04 7.73
CA THR A 11 1.46 75.43 9.17
C THR A 11 0.52 74.52 10.00
N GLY A 12 1.05 73.97 11.11
CA GLY A 12 0.25 73.42 12.23
C GLY A 12 -0.31 74.54 13.13
N PRO A 13 -1.07 74.26 14.23
CA PRO A 13 -0.50 73.53 15.38
C PRO A 13 -1.48 72.72 16.29
N ARG A 14 -0.84 71.98 17.23
CA ARG A 14 -1.21 71.69 18.65
C ARG A 14 -2.27 70.62 19.04
N ARG A 15 -1.72 69.52 19.57
CA ARG A 15 -1.92 68.86 20.89
C ARG A 15 -3.35 68.79 21.50
N GLY A 16 -3.80 67.55 21.68
CA GLY A 16 -4.65 67.09 22.78
C GLY A 16 -4.15 65.73 23.32
N ARG A 17 -3.73 65.69 24.59
CA ARG A 17 -3.65 64.50 25.47
C ARG A 17 -5.09 64.18 25.94
N ALA A 18 -5.50 63.03 26.45
CA ALA A 18 -5.03 61.66 26.65
C ALA A 18 -6.30 60.83 26.97
N ASP A 19 -6.26 59.51 26.80
CA ASP A 19 -6.80 58.49 27.73
C ASP A 19 -6.65 57.09 27.08
N GLY A 20 -5.96 56.18 27.78
CA GLY A 20 -5.76 54.79 27.35
C GLY A 20 -6.90 53.86 27.82
N PRO A 21 -6.66 52.55 27.92
CA PRO A 21 -6.17 51.64 26.88
C PRO A 21 -7.22 50.54 26.61
N SER A 22 -7.38 50.11 25.35
CA SER A 22 -8.03 48.83 25.05
C SER A 22 -7.13 48.01 24.15
N GLY A 23 -6.33 47.18 24.81
CA GLY A 23 -5.45 46.21 24.17
C GLY A 23 -6.27 45.03 23.65
N SER A 24 -6.75 45.12 22.41
CA SER A 24 -7.17 43.95 21.65
C SER A 24 -5.93 43.32 21.00
N ARG A 25 -5.40 42.29 21.67
CA ARG A 25 -4.34 41.41 21.16
C ARG A 25 -4.68 40.92 19.73
N PRO A 26 -3.77 40.99 18.75
CA PRO A 26 -3.92 40.19 17.55
C PRO A 26 -3.82 38.72 17.98
N ARG A 27 -4.85 37.93 17.65
CA ARG A 27 -4.82 36.47 17.85
C ARG A 27 -3.63 35.94 17.04
N GLY A 28 -2.59 35.52 17.75
CA GLY A 28 -1.49 34.78 17.15
C GLY A 28 -2.07 33.59 16.40
N HIS A 29 -1.86 33.54 15.10
CA HIS A 29 -2.01 32.33 14.33
C HIS A 29 -0.99 31.34 14.90
N ARG A 30 -1.45 30.43 15.76
CA ARG A 30 -0.66 29.26 16.13
C ARG A 30 -0.48 28.47 14.83
N PRO A 31 0.75 28.15 14.39
CA PRO A 31 0.91 27.11 13.39
C PRO A 31 0.21 25.86 13.95
N GLY A 32 -0.71 25.30 13.16
CA GLY A 32 -1.34 24.02 13.48
C GLY A 32 -0.26 22.96 13.69
N PRO A 33 -0.56 21.89 14.44
CA PRO A 33 0.39 20.79 14.60
C PRO A 33 0.83 20.33 13.21
N THR A 34 2.14 20.36 12.97
CA THR A 34 2.77 19.63 11.87
C THR A 34 2.27 18.19 11.91
N PRO A 35 2.02 17.52 10.76
CA PRO A 35 1.61 16.13 10.76
C PRO A 35 2.68 15.35 11.50
N THR A 36 2.37 14.96 12.72
CA THR A 36 3.23 14.17 13.57
C THR A 36 3.50 12.91 12.78
N GLU A 37 4.78 12.56 12.65
CA GLU A 37 5.21 11.25 12.17
C GLU A 37 4.22 10.22 12.68
N ARG A 38 3.56 9.51 11.77
CA ARG A 38 2.68 8.39 12.13
C ARG A 38 3.57 7.40 12.86
N HIS A 39 3.56 7.50 14.19
CA HIS A 39 4.30 6.62 15.06
C HIS A 39 3.68 5.24 14.83
N LEU A 40 4.36 4.44 14.02
CA LEU A 40 4.11 3.01 13.95
C LEU A 40 4.13 2.52 15.40
N PRO A 41 3.16 1.69 15.83
CA PRO A 41 3.23 1.13 17.16
C PRO A 41 4.61 0.49 17.35
N ALA A 42 5.23 0.74 18.50
CA ALA A 42 6.54 0.20 18.80
C ALA A 42 6.53 -1.32 18.58
N ALA A 43 7.60 -1.86 17.98
CA ALA A 43 7.72 -3.27 17.61
C ALA A 43 7.33 -4.26 18.75
N ALA A 44 7.45 -3.81 20.00
CA ALA A 44 7.09 -4.56 21.21
C ALA A 44 5.60 -4.97 21.30
N ASP A 45 4.66 -4.21 20.73
CA ASP A 45 3.22 -4.57 20.79
C ASP A 45 2.82 -5.64 19.77
N LEU A 46 3.65 -5.87 18.75
CA LEU A 46 3.45 -6.90 17.71
C LEU A 46 4.17 -8.22 18.02
N ASP A 47 5.02 -8.20 19.04
CA ASP A 47 5.86 -9.33 19.47
C ASP A 47 5.15 -10.23 20.49
N ARG A 48 4.07 -9.76 21.13
CA ARG A 48 3.32 -10.58 22.08
C ARG A 48 2.37 -11.53 21.32
N PRO A 49 2.57 -12.87 21.39
CA PRO A 49 1.61 -13.80 20.81
C PRO A 49 0.27 -13.62 21.52
N ARG A 50 -0.76 -13.16 20.80
CA ARG A 50 -2.13 -13.19 21.33
C ARG A 50 -2.53 -14.65 21.42
N SER A 51 -2.68 -15.15 22.65
CA SER A 51 -3.20 -16.48 22.94
C SER A 51 -4.61 -16.61 22.36
N GLY A 52 -4.69 -17.26 21.20
CA GLY A 52 -5.92 -17.45 20.43
C GLY A 52 -5.70 -18.30 19.19
N ALA A 53 -4.79 -19.28 19.26
CA ALA A 53 -4.41 -20.18 18.17
C ALA A 53 -5.47 -21.26 17.92
N ARG A 54 -6.72 -20.88 17.63
CA ARG A 54 -7.76 -21.82 17.16
C ARG A 54 -7.94 -21.82 15.64
N GLY A 55 -7.06 -21.15 14.89
CA GLY A 55 -7.13 -21.09 13.43
C GLY A 55 -5.81 -21.25 12.68
N GLN A 56 -4.67 -21.39 13.36
CA GLN A 56 -3.37 -21.39 12.65
C GLN A 56 -3.11 -22.67 11.82
N ASP A 57 -3.82 -23.77 12.13
CA ASP A 57 -3.62 -25.08 11.48
C ASP A 57 -4.86 -25.60 10.73
N VAL A 58 -5.71 -24.71 10.20
CA VAL A 58 -6.83 -25.16 9.35
C VAL A 58 -6.27 -25.57 8.00
N ARG A 59 -6.07 -26.88 7.82
CA ARG A 59 -5.78 -27.50 6.52
C ARG A 59 -7.10 -27.87 5.85
N PRO A 60 -7.51 -27.17 4.77
CA PRO A 60 -8.74 -27.51 4.06
C PRO A 60 -8.67 -28.94 3.52
N THR A 61 -9.78 -29.64 3.61
CA THR A 61 -10.01 -30.93 2.95
C THR A 61 -10.05 -30.76 1.43
N ARG A 62 -9.93 -31.87 0.70
CA ARG A 62 -10.05 -31.84 -0.77
C ARG A 62 -11.42 -31.34 -1.23
N GLU A 63 -12.48 -31.69 -0.49
CA GLU A 63 -13.84 -31.25 -0.77
C GLU A 63 -13.99 -29.74 -0.56
N GLU A 64 -13.46 -29.20 0.54
CA GLU A 64 -13.48 -27.76 0.79
C GLU A 64 -12.68 -26.97 -0.25
N LEU A 65 -11.55 -27.51 -0.73
CA LEU A 65 -10.79 -26.89 -1.82
C LEU A 65 -11.58 -26.88 -3.14
N ALA A 66 -12.31 -27.96 -3.45
CA ALA A 66 -13.17 -28.03 -4.62
C ALA A 66 -14.35 -27.04 -4.51
N ALA A 67 -14.97 -26.96 -3.33
CA ALA A 67 -16.05 -26.03 -3.03
C ALA A 67 -15.60 -24.56 -2.88
N ALA A 68 -14.29 -24.31 -2.86
CA ALA A 68 -13.70 -22.99 -2.84
C ALA A 68 -13.43 -22.44 -4.26
N ALA A 69 -13.63 -23.25 -5.30
CA ALA A 69 -13.71 -22.74 -6.66
C ALA A 69 -14.77 -21.62 -6.70
N ASP A 70 -14.42 -20.49 -7.31
CA ASP A 70 -15.25 -19.27 -7.43
C ASP A 70 -15.50 -18.47 -6.14
N ARG A 71 -14.96 -18.88 -4.99
CA ARG A 71 -14.94 -18.01 -3.80
C ARG A 71 -13.93 -16.88 -3.98
N THR A 72 -14.22 -15.75 -3.36
CA THR A 72 -13.31 -14.59 -3.30
C THR A 72 -12.64 -14.50 -1.93
N VAL A 73 -11.45 -13.89 -1.88
CA VAL A 73 -10.81 -13.51 -0.61
C VAL A 73 -10.98 -12.00 -0.40
N PRO A 74 -11.54 -11.55 0.75
CA PRO A 74 -11.68 -10.13 1.04
C PRO A 74 -10.34 -9.39 0.99
N ASP A 75 -10.37 -8.16 0.51
CA ASP A 75 -9.19 -7.29 0.51
C ASP A 75 -8.76 -6.94 1.93
N VAL A 76 -7.45 -6.91 2.16
CA VAL A 76 -6.83 -6.30 3.33
C VAL A 76 -6.33 -4.93 2.89
N ILE A 77 -7.20 -3.93 2.96
CA ILE A 77 -6.93 -2.60 2.39
C ILE A 77 -7.46 -1.48 3.27
N ALA A 78 -6.72 -0.38 3.34
CA ALA A 78 -7.09 0.83 4.05
C ALA A 78 -6.56 2.07 3.28
N PRO A 79 -7.06 3.28 3.57
CA PRO A 79 -6.44 4.50 3.06
C PRO A 79 -5.04 4.74 3.67
N GLY A 80 -4.17 5.43 2.94
CA GLY A 80 -2.88 5.91 3.47
C GLY A 80 -1.82 4.83 3.68
N LEU A 81 -1.96 3.68 3.01
CA LEU A 81 -0.94 2.62 3.01
C LEU A 81 0.35 3.10 2.34
N GLY A 82 1.50 2.68 2.87
CA GLY A 82 2.79 2.81 2.19
C GLY A 82 2.86 1.87 0.99
N VAL A 83 2.42 0.61 1.13
CA VAL A 83 2.43 -0.39 0.05
C VAL A 83 1.14 -1.18 0.01
N LEU A 84 0.52 -1.29 -1.16
CA LEU A 84 -0.50 -2.28 -1.48
C LEU A 84 0.12 -3.40 -2.34
N PHE A 85 0.26 -4.60 -1.77
CA PHE A 85 0.65 -5.78 -2.53
C PHE A 85 -0.53 -6.36 -3.29
N VAL A 86 -0.31 -6.75 -4.53
CA VAL A 86 -1.34 -7.24 -5.44
C VAL A 86 -0.94 -8.62 -5.95
N GLY A 87 -1.60 -9.66 -5.44
CA GLY A 87 -1.51 -11.00 -6.02
C GLY A 87 -2.23 -11.09 -7.37
N ILE A 88 -2.02 -12.18 -8.10
CA ILE A 88 -2.70 -12.41 -9.37
C ILE A 88 -4.18 -12.71 -9.10
N ASN A 89 -4.44 -13.82 -8.42
CA ASN A 89 -5.75 -14.24 -7.96
C ASN A 89 -5.61 -15.20 -6.77
N PRO A 90 -6.68 -15.42 -5.98
CA PRO A 90 -6.65 -16.42 -4.92
C PRO A 90 -6.41 -17.83 -5.46
N GLY A 91 -5.45 -18.56 -4.88
CA GLY A 91 -5.44 -20.02 -5.02
C GLY A 91 -6.58 -20.66 -4.23
N LEU A 92 -7.01 -21.87 -4.59
CA LEU A 92 -8.07 -22.60 -3.88
C LEU A 92 -7.88 -22.67 -2.35
N TRP A 93 -6.64 -22.81 -1.88
CA TRP A 93 -6.34 -22.80 -0.45
C TRP A 93 -6.66 -21.44 0.19
N SER A 94 -6.24 -20.35 -0.43
CA SER A 94 -6.53 -18.99 0.03
C SER A 94 -8.03 -18.71 0.02
N ALA A 95 -8.74 -19.20 -0.99
CA ALA A 95 -10.18 -19.08 -1.09
C ALA A 95 -10.92 -19.90 0.00
N ALA A 96 -10.40 -21.09 0.35
CA ALA A 96 -10.96 -21.92 1.41
C ALA A 96 -10.72 -21.34 2.82
N THR A 97 -9.53 -20.78 3.09
CA THR A 97 -9.19 -20.23 4.41
C THR A 97 -9.60 -18.75 4.58
N GLY A 98 -9.86 -18.05 3.48
CA GLY A 98 -10.08 -16.60 3.49
C GLY A 98 -8.81 -15.78 3.73
N TRP A 99 -7.63 -16.38 3.57
CA TRP A 99 -6.34 -15.72 3.82
C TRP A 99 -5.50 -15.63 2.55
N HIS A 100 -4.91 -14.47 2.31
CA HIS A 100 -4.03 -14.24 1.17
C HIS A 100 -2.76 -15.09 1.28
N PHE A 101 -2.32 -15.65 0.15
CA PHE A 101 -1.09 -16.44 0.04
C PHE A 101 -0.97 -17.59 1.06
N ALA A 102 -2.08 -18.25 1.38
CA ALA A 102 -2.17 -19.19 2.51
C ALA A 102 -1.70 -20.62 2.21
N ARG A 103 -1.56 -20.99 0.93
CA ARG A 103 -1.13 -22.34 0.54
C ARG A 103 0.25 -22.65 1.13
N PRO A 104 0.44 -23.81 1.79
CA PRO A 104 1.76 -24.27 2.21
C PRO A 104 2.76 -24.26 1.04
N GLY A 105 3.94 -23.70 1.29
CA GLY A 105 4.97 -23.50 0.27
C GLY A 105 4.84 -22.24 -0.57
N ASN A 106 3.78 -21.42 -0.39
CA ASN A 106 3.80 -20.05 -0.87
C ASN A 106 4.81 -19.22 -0.05
N ARG A 107 5.63 -18.43 -0.74
CA ARG A 107 6.78 -17.72 -0.16
C ARG A 107 6.50 -16.24 0.08
N PHE A 108 5.27 -15.76 -0.06
CA PHE A 108 4.93 -14.34 0.14
C PHE A 108 5.25 -13.88 1.56
N TRP A 109 4.69 -14.54 2.57
CA TRP A 109 4.89 -14.18 3.99
C TRP A 109 6.36 -14.27 4.42
N PRO A 110 7.11 -15.34 4.07
CA PRO A 110 8.54 -15.38 4.30
C PRO A 110 9.33 -14.28 3.56
N ALA A 111 8.96 -13.92 2.33
CA ALA A 111 9.61 -12.85 1.57
C ALA A 111 9.31 -11.46 2.14
N LEU A 112 8.07 -11.22 2.57
CA LEU A 112 7.64 -9.99 3.20
C LEU A 112 8.47 -9.70 4.46
N HIS A 113 8.66 -10.71 5.30
CA HIS A 113 9.51 -10.60 6.49
C HIS A 113 10.99 -10.41 6.14
N ARG A 114 11.55 -11.27 5.28
CA ARG A 114 12.97 -11.17 4.86
C ARG A 114 13.30 -9.84 4.18
N GLY A 115 12.35 -9.27 3.44
CA GLY A 115 12.45 -7.94 2.83
C GLY A 115 12.29 -6.78 3.81
N GLY A 116 12.09 -7.05 5.11
CA GLY A 116 12.05 -6.03 6.16
C GLY A 116 10.73 -5.27 6.28
N PHE A 117 9.64 -5.76 5.68
CA PHE A 117 8.32 -5.12 5.81
C PHE A 117 7.63 -5.46 7.14
N THR A 118 7.93 -6.60 7.74
CA THR A 118 7.34 -7.04 9.01
C THR A 118 8.45 -7.40 10.02
N PRO A 119 8.25 -7.11 11.33
CA PRO A 119 9.27 -7.35 12.35
C PRO A 119 9.53 -8.84 12.62
N ARG A 120 8.52 -9.68 12.34
CA ARG A 120 8.60 -11.15 12.35
C ARG A 120 7.85 -11.71 11.14
N GLN A 121 8.03 -13.00 10.85
CA GLN A 121 7.19 -13.68 9.86
C GLN A 121 5.76 -13.84 10.41
N LEU A 122 4.80 -13.17 9.76
CA LEU A 122 3.38 -13.31 10.07
C LEU A 122 2.82 -14.59 9.44
N HIS A 123 1.93 -15.26 10.15
CA HIS A 123 1.08 -16.30 9.57
C HIS A 123 -0.03 -15.65 8.70
N PRO A 124 -0.50 -16.28 7.59
CA PRO A 124 -1.59 -15.73 6.77
C PRO A 124 -2.84 -15.28 7.56
N SER A 125 -3.20 -15.99 8.62
CA SER A 125 -4.34 -15.61 9.49
C SER A 125 -4.15 -14.28 10.22
N GLU A 126 -2.91 -13.78 10.30
CA GLU A 126 -2.56 -12.51 10.92
C GLU A 126 -2.59 -11.34 9.93
N GLN A 127 -3.06 -11.55 8.69
CA GLN A 127 -3.11 -10.52 7.64
C GLN A 127 -3.84 -9.23 8.06
N GLY A 128 -4.77 -9.32 9.02
CA GLY A 128 -5.47 -8.15 9.58
C GLY A 128 -4.54 -7.16 10.32
N LEU A 129 -3.31 -7.54 10.66
CA LEU A 129 -2.30 -6.65 11.26
C LEU A 129 -1.64 -5.72 10.23
N LEU A 130 -1.69 -6.06 8.93
CA LEU A 130 -0.95 -5.34 7.89
C LEU A 130 -1.30 -3.86 7.76
N PRO A 131 -2.58 -3.41 7.84
CA PRO A 131 -2.89 -2.00 7.75
C PRO A 131 -2.23 -1.16 8.86
N GLY A 132 -2.04 -1.73 10.06
CA GLY A 132 -1.32 -1.08 11.17
C GLY A 132 0.18 -0.90 10.91
N LEU A 133 0.73 -1.65 9.94
CA LEU A 133 2.10 -1.52 9.44
C LEU A 133 2.21 -0.65 8.18
N GLY A 134 1.09 -0.04 7.75
CA GLY A 134 1.01 0.69 6.48
C GLY A 134 1.06 -0.22 5.25
N LEU A 135 0.69 -1.50 5.39
CA LEU A 135 0.70 -2.49 4.31
C LEU A 135 -0.72 -2.98 4.00
N GLY A 136 -0.97 -3.34 2.75
CA GLY A 136 -2.22 -3.98 2.33
C GLY A 136 -1.99 -5.11 1.35
N ILE A 137 -3.01 -5.95 1.17
CA ILE A 137 -3.03 -7.03 0.20
C ILE A 137 -4.39 -7.06 -0.52
N THR A 138 -4.35 -7.16 -1.84
CA THR A 138 -5.50 -7.46 -2.71
C THR A 138 -5.06 -8.44 -3.81
N ASN A 139 -5.98 -8.82 -4.70
CA ASN A 139 -5.67 -9.52 -5.94
C ASN A 139 -6.18 -8.72 -7.14
N MET A 140 -5.50 -8.89 -8.27
CA MET A 140 -5.92 -8.31 -9.55
C MET A 140 -7.23 -8.94 -10.02
N VAL A 141 -7.34 -10.26 -9.97
CA VAL A 141 -8.55 -11.01 -10.31
C VAL A 141 -9.17 -11.62 -9.06
N ALA A 142 -10.48 -11.45 -8.90
CA ALA A 142 -11.19 -11.87 -7.68
C ALA A 142 -11.47 -13.38 -7.63
N ARG A 143 -11.67 -14.02 -8.78
CA ARG A 143 -12.03 -15.43 -8.90
C ARG A 143 -10.88 -16.33 -8.47
N ALA A 144 -11.18 -17.30 -7.60
CA ALA A 144 -10.21 -18.33 -7.23
C ALA A 144 -10.00 -19.36 -8.35
N SER A 145 -8.77 -19.82 -8.51
CA SER A 145 -8.42 -20.90 -9.43
C SER A 145 -7.36 -21.83 -8.82
N ALA A 146 -7.16 -23.01 -9.40
CA ALA A 146 -6.08 -23.89 -8.95
C ALA A 146 -4.72 -23.34 -9.36
N ARG A 147 -4.65 -22.70 -10.53
CA ARG A 147 -3.44 -22.06 -11.07
C ARG A 147 -3.74 -20.72 -11.72
N ALA A 148 -2.77 -19.82 -11.64
CA ALA A 148 -2.88 -18.47 -12.20
C ALA A 148 -2.89 -18.45 -13.75
N ASP A 149 -2.39 -19.51 -14.41
CA ASP A 149 -2.42 -19.67 -15.87
C ASP A 149 -3.77 -20.12 -16.42
N GLU A 150 -4.73 -20.43 -15.53
CA GLU A 150 -6.14 -20.69 -15.88
C GLU A 150 -6.95 -19.39 -16.05
N LEU A 151 -6.34 -18.22 -15.82
CA LEU A 151 -7.00 -16.93 -16.03
C LEU A 151 -6.92 -16.53 -17.51
N THR A 152 -8.04 -16.08 -18.04
CA THR A 152 -8.11 -15.53 -19.39
C THR A 152 -7.48 -14.14 -19.47
N VAL A 153 -7.13 -13.70 -20.68
CA VAL A 153 -6.64 -12.34 -20.94
C VAL A 153 -7.67 -11.31 -20.51
N ASP A 154 -8.95 -11.53 -20.85
CA ASP A 154 -10.05 -10.62 -20.53
C ASP A 154 -10.24 -10.46 -19.01
N GLU A 155 -10.11 -11.55 -18.25
CA GLU A 155 -10.15 -11.48 -16.79
C GLU A 155 -9.01 -10.63 -16.21
N LEU A 156 -7.80 -10.76 -16.75
CA LEU A 156 -6.65 -9.98 -16.30
C LEU A 156 -6.80 -8.49 -16.66
N VAL A 157 -7.31 -8.18 -17.84
CA VAL A 157 -7.58 -6.79 -18.28
C VAL A 157 -8.67 -6.16 -17.42
N ALA A 158 -9.82 -6.83 -17.25
CA ALA A 158 -10.90 -6.35 -16.38
C ALA A 158 -10.43 -6.22 -14.93
N GLY A 159 -9.61 -7.16 -14.44
CA GLY A 159 -9.01 -7.11 -13.11
C GLY A 159 -8.09 -5.90 -12.92
N ALA A 160 -7.30 -5.55 -13.94
CA ALA A 160 -6.43 -4.36 -13.90
C ALA A 160 -7.25 -3.06 -13.85
N GLU A 161 -8.38 -2.98 -14.54
CA GLU A 161 -9.30 -1.82 -14.47
C GLU A 161 -9.91 -1.68 -13.06
N ILE A 162 -10.42 -2.79 -12.49
CA ILE A 162 -10.96 -2.81 -11.13
C ILE A 162 -9.89 -2.41 -10.12
N LEU A 163 -8.68 -2.95 -10.24
CA LEU A 163 -7.54 -2.62 -9.40
C LEU A 163 -7.20 -1.13 -9.50
N THR A 164 -7.20 -0.56 -10.70
CA THR A 164 -6.98 0.88 -10.91
C THR A 164 -7.99 1.71 -10.12
N GLY A 165 -9.27 1.32 -10.13
CA GLY A 165 -10.32 1.95 -9.33
C GLY A 165 -10.07 1.85 -7.81
N LYS A 166 -9.61 0.69 -7.32
CA LYS A 166 -9.21 0.54 -5.90
C LYS A 166 -8.04 1.46 -5.55
N VAL A 167 -7.01 1.51 -6.41
CA VAL A 167 -5.84 2.35 -6.17
C VAL A 167 -6.21 3.83 -6.16
N ALA A 168 -7.05 4.28 -7.09
CA ALA A 168 -7.58 5.64 -7.10
C ALA A 168 -8.36 5.98 -5.81
N ARG A 169 -9.13 5.03 -5.27
CA ARG A 169 -9.91 5.21 -4.04
C ARG A 169 -9.05 5.25 -2.77
N TYR A 170 -8.15 4.29 -2.61
CA TYR A 170 -7.40 4.09 -1.37
C TYR A 170 -6.06 4.83 -1.34
N ARG A 171 -5.55 5.24 -2.51
CA ARG A 171 -4.33 6.05 -2.70
C ARG A 171 -3.14 5.54 -1.89
N PRO A 172 -2.72 4.27 -2.04
CA PRO A 172 -1.47 3.82 -1.45
C PRO A 172 -0.30 4.59 -2.07
N ALA A 173 0.82 4.78 -1.35
CA ALA A 173 2.00 5.41 -1.94
C ALA A 173 2.60 4.54 -3.06
N TRP A 174 2.67 3.23 -2.81
CA TRP A 174 3.16 2.22 -3.74
C TRP A 174 2.15 1.10 -3.97
N VAL A 175 2.12 0.60 -5.20
CA VAL A 175 1.45 -0.65 -5.59
C VAL A 175 2.52 -1.64 -6.04
N ALA A 176 2.50 -2.85 -5.49
CA ALA A 176 3.45 -3.90 -5.82
C ALA A 176 2.73 -5.11 -6.41
N VAL A 177 2.79 -5.29 -7.73
CA VAL A 177 2.16 -6.43 -8.42
C VAL A 177 3.09 -7.64 -8.36
N VAL A 178 2.63 -8.71 -7.73
CA VAL A 178 3.41 -9.89 -7.43
C VAL A 178 3.17 -10.98 -8.49
N GLY A 179 3.84 -10.82 -9.63
CA GLY A 179 3.70 -11.70 -10.79
C GLY A 179 3.77 -10.92 -12.11
N VAL A 180 4.92 -10.95 -12.78
CA VAL A 180 5.17 -10.16 -14.00
C VAL A 180 4.24 -10.52 -15.16
N THR A 181 3.88 -11.79 -15.35
CA THR A 181 3.01 -12.19 -16.48
C THR A 181 1.62 -11.58 -16.38
N ALA A 182 0.99 -11.64 -15.21
CA ALA A 182 -0.31 -11.02 -14.98
C ALA A 182 -0.25 -9.50 -15.17
N TYR A 183 0.81 -8.86 -14.66
CA TYR A 183 1.04 -7.44 -14.89
C TYR A 183 1.15 -7.09 -16.38
N ARG A 184 1.99 -7.82 -17.13
CA ARG A 184 2.21 -7.61 -18.56
C ARG A 184 0.91 -7.71 -19.37
N ILE A 185 0.06 -8.69 -19.03
CA ILE A 185 -1.21 -8.92 -19.73
C ILE A 185 -2.23 -7.85 -19.31
N GLY A 186 -2.54 -7.75 -18.01
CA GLY A 186 -3.60 -6.90 -17.50
C GLY A 186 -3.40 -5.41 -17.80
N PHE A 187 -2.16 -4.93 -17.80
CA PHE A 187 -1.84 -3.53 -18.11
C PHE A 187 -1.31 -3.30 -19.53
N ALA A 188 -1.35 -4.30 -20.41
CA ALA A 188 -0.82 -4.23 -21.78
C ALA A 188 0.63 -3.69 -21.83
N ARG A 189 1.52 -4.31 -21.03
CA ARG A 189 2.94 -3.96 -20.91
C ARG A 189 3.85 -5.15 -21.22
N PRO A 190 3.88 -5.69 -22.45
CA PRO A 190 4.53 -6.97 -22.76
C PRO A 190 6.04 -7.03 -22.46
N LYS A 191 6.71 -5.88 -22.42
CA LYS A 191 8.16 -5.77 -22.17
C LYS A 191 8.53 -5.43 -20.72
N ALA A 192 7.55 -5.32 -19.81
CA ALA A 192 7.83 -4.95 -18.42
C ALA A 192 8.76 -5.93 -17.72
N GLY A 193 9.75 -5.41 -16.98
CA GLY A 193 10.65 -6.19 -16.12
C GLY A 193 10.21 -6.17 -14.65
N PHE A 194 10.95 -6.89 -13.80
CA PHE A 194 10.85 -6.72 -12.35
C PHE A 194 11.43 -5.36 -11.93
N GLY A 195 11.00 -4.85 -10.79
CA GLY A 195 11.46 -3.56 -10.28
C GLY A 195 10.44 -2.42 -10.48
N PRO A 196 10.88 -1.16 -10.30
CA PRO A 196 10.02 0.01 -10.46
C PRO A 196 9.55 0.16 -11.91
N GLN A 197 8.29 0.54 -12.09
CA GLN A 197 7.72 0.81 -13.40
C GLN A 197 7.66 2.33 -13.65
N PRO A 198 7.86 2.77 -14.90
CA PRO A 198 7.94 4.20 -15.23
C PRO A 198 6.59 4.91 -15.10
N GLU A 199 5.48 4.23 -15.40
CA GLU A 199 4.14 4.81 -15.29
C GLU A 199 3.52 4.54 -13.92
N PRO A 200 2.95 5.56 -13.25
CA PRO A 200 2.19 5.35 -12.03
C PRO A 200 0.83 4.73 -12.33
N LEU A 201 0.26 4.03 -11.34
CA LEU A 201 -1.08 3.49 -11.38
C LEU A 201 -2.01 4.39 -10.56
N ALA A 202 -2.89 5.15 -11.23
CA ALA A 202 -3.80 6.09 -10.57
C ALA A 202 -3.12 7.03 -9.55
N GLY A 203 -1.90 7.50 -9.87
CA GLY A 203 -1.08 8.38 -9.03
C GLY A 203 -0.18 7.65 -8.01
N SER A 204 -0.36 6.35 -7.81
CA SER A 204 0.54 5.53 -6.99
C SER A 204 1.73 5.04 -7.79
N ARG A 205 2.92 5.01 -7.18
CA ARG A 205 4.11 4.43 -7.81
C ARG A 205 3.94 2.93 -7.92
N LEU A 206 4.52 2.34 -8.96
CA LEU A 206 4.25 0.95 -9.30
C LEU A 206 5.55 0.14 -9.33
N TRP A 207 5.49 -1.06 -8.77
CA TRP A 207 6.59 -2.01 -8.73
C TRP A 207 6.11 -3.40 -9.14
N VAL A 208 6.95 -4.15 -9.85
CA VAL A 208 6.65 -5.54 -10.23
C VAL A 208 7.61 -6.48 -9.52
N LEU A 209 7.05 -7.42 -8.76
CA LEU A 209 7.79 -8.43 -8.01
C LEU A 209 7.63 -9.81 -8.65
N PRO A 210 8.58 -10.73 -8.43
CA PRO A 210 8.43 -12.12 -8.83
C PRO A 210 7.28 -12.83 -8.10
N ASN A 211 6.63 -13.80 -8.76
CA ASN A 211 5.53 -14.57 -8.16
C ASN A 211 6.08 -15.52 -7.06
N PRO A 212 5.54 -15.48 -5.82
CA PRO A 212 6.06 -16.21 -4.67
C PRO A 212 5.47 -17.63 -4.56
N SER A 213 4.65 -18.06 -5.52
CA SER A 213 4.13 -19.42 -5.58
C SER A 213 5.25 -20.44 -5.49
N GLY A 214 5.06 -21.49 -4.69
CA GLY A 214 6.01 -22.60 -4.59
C GLY A 214 6.26 -23.33 -5.92
N LEU A 215 5.33 -23.20 -6.88
CA LEU A 215 5.47 -23.73 -8.25
C LEU A 215 6.51 -22.98 -9.08
N ASN A 216 6.88 -21.76 -8.68
CA ASN A 216 7.93 -20.99 -9.31
C ASN A 216 9.30 -21.45 -8.75
N ALA A 217 9.96 -22.36 -9.46
CA ALA A 217 11.24 -22.93 -9.02
C ALA A 217 12.42 -21.94 -9.14
N HIS A 218 12.30 -20.89 -9.95
CA HIS A 218 13.37 -19.91 -10.19
C HIS A 218 13.60 -18.94 -9.03
N PHE A 219 12.65 -18.86 -8.09
CA PHE A 219 12.68 -17.88 -7.00
C PHE A 219 12.61 -18.56 -5.64
N THR A 220 13.74 -18.54 -4.93
CA THR A 220 13.87 -19.01 -3.55
C THR A 220 13.33 -17.98 -2.54
N PRO A 221 13.08 -18.36 -1.28
CA PRO A 221 12.74 -17.39 -0.23
C PRO A 221 13.77 -16.25 -0.09
N GLU A 222 15.06 -16.53 -0.30
CA GLU A 222 16.15 -15.57 -0.21
C GLU A 222 16.07 -14.55 -1.35
N THR A 223 16.01 -15.01 -2.60
CA THR A 223 15.91 -14.13 -3.78
C THR A 223 14.64 -13.29 -3.78
N LEU A 224 13.50 -13.84 -3.32
CA LEU A 224 12.29 -13.06 -3.09
C LEU A 224 12.46 -12.05 -1.96
N GLY A 225 13.13 -12.43 -0.87
CA GLY A 225 13.47 -11.51 0.22
C GLY A 225 14.29 -10.32 -0.27
N THR A 226 15.30 -10.55 -1.12
CA THR A 226 16.09 -9.49 -1.76
C THR A 226 15.20 -8.56 -2.60
N ALA A 227 14.37 -9.11 -3.49
CA ALA A 227 13.48 -8.31 -4.34
C ALA A 227 12.46 -7.47 -3.52
N PHE A 228 11.95 -8.01 -2.41
CA PHE A 228 11.10 -7.26 -1.49
C PHE A 228 11.91 -6.20 -0.73
N GLY A 229 13.15 -6.49 -0.35
CA GLY A 229 14.06 -5.54 0.29
C GLY A 229 14.40 -4.33 -0.60
N GLU A 230 14.57 -4.54 -1.91
CA GLU A 230 14.75 -3.45 -2.88
C GLU A 230 13.54 -2.52 -2.92
N LEU A 231 12.33 -3.08 -2.97
CA LEU A 231 11.11 -2.28 -2.86
C LEU A 231 11.06 -1.55 -1.51
N ARG A 232 11.39 -2.22 -0.39
CA ARG A 232 11.38 -1.61 0.95
C ARG A 232 12.33 -0.41 1.01
N ALA A 233 13.52 -0.52 0.43
CA ALA A 233 14.48 0.57 0.36
C ALA A 233 13.93 1.76 -0.44
N ALA A 234 13.25 1.50 -1.57
CA ALA A 234 12.61 2.55 -2.36
C ALA A 234 11.46 3.24 -1.59
N VAL A 235 10.66 2.49 -0.85
CA VAL A 235 9.58 3.06 -0.01
C VAL A 235 10.13 3.91 1.14
N ALA A 236 11.28 3.55 1.70
CA ALA A 236 11.90 4.30 2.80
C ALA A 236 12.62 5.59 2.33
N ALA A 237 12.92 5.70 1.03
CA ALA A 237 13.57 6.87 0.44
C ALA A 237 12.58 7.96 0.00
N ASP A 238 11.27 7.70 0.11
CA ASP A 238 10.17 8.59 -0.26
C ASP A 238 9.57 9.33 0.95
#